data_AF-A0A4W5KZ73-F1
#
_entry.id   AF-A0A4W5KZ73-F1
#
_cell.length_a   1.000
_cell.length_b   1.000
_cell.length_c   1.000
_cell.angle_alpha   90.00
_cell.angle_beta   90.00
_cell.angle_gamma   90.00
#
_symmetry.space_group_name_H-M   'P 1'
#
loop_
_entity.id
_entity.type
_entity.pdbx_description
1 polymer ?
#
loop_
_entity_poly.entity_id
_entity_poly.type
_entity_poly.pdbx_seq_one_letter_code
_entity_poly.pdbx_strand_id
1 'polypeptide(L)'
;MVYLNKGQFYPISLQGVDSLSSNKVKTVVMAVFENDKSAEIQLRCWNHWHARQPTVKQRVIDIGIQPLPCTHKHMHRNSNRNLPLHLKQVSMTGRFY
;
A
#
# COMPACT_ATOMS: atom_id res chain seq x y z
N MET A 1 -7.29 7.44 13.15
CA MET A 1 -8.31 6.94 12.21
C MET A 1 -8.21 7.73 10.91
N VAL A 2 -8.14 7.07 9.74
CA VAL A 2 -8.20 7.72 8.43
C VAL A 2 -9.34 7.07 7.64
N TYR A 3 -10.17 7.88 6.99
CA TYR A 3 -11.27 7.37 6.17
C TYR A 3 -10.79 7.14 4.73
N LEU A 4 -11.05 5.94 4.23
CA LEU A 4 -10.68 5.52 2.87
C LEU A 4 -11.92 5.08 2.11
N ASN A 5 -12.06 5.53 0.88
CA ASN A 5 -13.09 5.08 -0.03
C ASN A 5 -12.71 3.72 -0.61
N LYS A 6 -13.66 2.79 -0.64
CA LYS A 6 -13.48 1.45 -1.21
C LYS A 6 -13.07 1.56 -2.68
N GLY A 7 -11.97 0.91 -3.05
CA GLY A 7 -11.48 0.85 -4.44
C GLY A 7 -10.68 2.08 -4.89
N GLN A 8 -10.65 3.16 -4.10
CA GLN A 8 -9.85 4.34 -4.42
C GLN A 8 -8.37 4.12 -4.04
N PHE A 9 -7.49 4.55 -4.93
CA PHE A 9 -6.05 4.48 -4.72
C PHE A 9 -5.53 5.70 -3.96
N TYR A 10 -4.83 5.44 -2.86
CA TYR A 10 -4.20 6.45 -2.02
C TYR A 10 -2.68 6.34 -2.10
N PRO A 11 -1.96 7.47 -2.23
CA PRO A 11 -0.51 7.47 -2.23
C PRO A 11 0.04 7.10 -0.84
N ILE A 12 1.03 6.21 -0.81
CA ILE A 12 1.85 5.92 0.37
C ILE A 12 3.33 6.12 0.04
N SER A 13 4.04 6.78 0.95
CA SER A 13 5.48 7.05 0.86
C SER A 13 6.18 6.37 2.02
N LEU A 14 7.24 5.61 1.73
CA LEU A 14 8.12 5.04 2.73
C LEU A 14 9.44 5.78 2.65
N GLN A 15 9.88 6.35 3.77
CA GLN A 15 11.17 7.04 3.86
C GLN A 15 12.10 6.22 4.74
N GLY A 16 13.27 5.86 4.18
CA GLY A 16 14.36 5.29 4.96
C GLY A 16 15.00 6.37 5.82
N VAL A 17 15.48 5.99 7.00
CA VAL A 17 16.29 6.85 7.86
C VAL A 17 17.76 6.58 7.55
N ASP A 18 18.58 7.62 7.44
CA ASP A 18 19.94 7.59 6.86
C ASP A 18 20.99 6.76 7.63
N SER A 19 20.59 6.04 8.69
CA SER A 19 21.48 5.31 9.61
C SER A 19 21.57 3.80 9.36
N LEU A 20 21.00 3.28 8.27
CA LEU A 20 21.04 1.86 7.96
C LEU A 20 22.29 1.51 7.14
N SER A 21 23.08 0.56 7.63
CA SER A 21 24.26 0.01 6.92
C SER A 21 23.91 -0.73 5.61
N SER A 22 22.62 -1.03 5.40
CA SER A 22 22.11 -1.73 4.22
C SER A 22 21.29 -0.80 3.32
N ASN A 23 21.69 -0.68 2.06
CA ASN A 23 21.01 0.13 1.03
C ASN A 23 19.73 -0.52 0.46
N LYS A 24 19.30 -1.69 0.95
CA LYS A 24 18.12 -2.42 0.49
C LYS A 24 17.33 -2.96 1.67
N VAL A 25 16.03 -2.66 1.69
CA VAL A 25 15.10 -3.14 2.73
C VAL A 25 13.89 -3.80 2.09
N LYS A 26 13.37 -4.83 2.75
CA LYS A 26 12.10 -5.47 2.36
C LYS A 26 11.00 -4.94 3.28
N THR A 27 10.02 -4.25 2.71
CA THR A 27 8.88 -3.68 3.43
C THR A 27 7.60 -4.44 3.13
N VAL A 28 6.76 -4.66 4.14
CA VAL A 28 5.49 -5.38 4.01
C VAL A 28 4.34 -4.45 4.41
N VAL A 29 3.34 -4.31 3.54
CA VAL A 29 2.13 -3.53 3.80
C VAL A 29 0.96 -4.50 3.92
N MET A 30 0.25 -4.45 5.05
CA MET A 30 -0.85 -5.38 5.37
C MET A 30 -2.05 -4.64 5.95
N ALA A 31 -3.23 -5.20 5.72
CA ALA A 31 -4.47 -4.83 6.38
C ALA A 31 -4.71 -5.86 7.47
N VAL A 32 -4.86 -5.41 8.69
CA VAL A 32 -5.05 -6.25 9.87
C VAL A 32 -6.25 -5.71 10.66
N PHE A 33 -6.87 -6.59 11.45
CA PHE A 33 -7.91 -6.16 12.37
C PHE A 33 -7.27 -5.49 13.59
N GLU A 34 -7.86 -4.41 14.08
CA GLU A 34 -7.34 -3.62 15.21
C GLU A 34 -7.56 -4.32 16.58
N ASN A 35 -8.59 -5.15 16.69
CA ASN A 35 -8.90 -5.86 17.93
C ASN A 35 -8.00 -7.09 18.12
N ASP A 36 -7.62 -7.39 19.38
CA ASP A 36 -6.90 -8.59 19.87
C ASP A 36 -7.70 -9.89 19.67
N LYS A 37 -8.31 -10.06 18.50
CA LYS A 37 -8.95 -11.29 18.04
C LYS A 37 -7.87 -12.33 17.85
N SER A 38 -8.11 -13.54 18.35
CA SER A 38 -7.23 -14.68 18.06
C SER A 38 -7.08 -14.89 16.55
N ALA A 39 -5.95 -15.47 16.13
CA ALA A 39 -5.66 -15.72 14.73
C ALA A 39 -6.78 -16.51 14.02
N GLU A 40 -7.41 -17.45 14.75
CA GLU A 40 -8.54 -18.23 14.24
C GLU A 40 -9.76 -17.36 13.92
N ILE A 41 -10.11 -16.43 14.82
CA ILE A 41 -11.23 -15.51 14.60
C ILE A 41 -10.93 -14.58 13.42
N GLN A 42 -9.71 -14.05 13.33
CA GLN A 42 -9.31 -13.22 12.19
C GLN A 42 -9.44 -13.99 10.87
N LEU A 43 -8.99 -15.25 10.83
CA LEU A 43 -9.10 -16.09 9.63
C LEU A 43 -10.57 -16.36 9.26
N ARG A 44 -11.44 -16.64 10.23
CA ARG A 44 -12.88 -16.79 9.99
C ARG A 44 -13.49 -15.51 9.39
N CYS A 45 -13.13 -14.33 9.91
CA CYS A 45 -13.57 -13.05 9.35
C CYS A 45 -13.06 -12.85 7.91
N TRP A 46 -11.80 -13.16 7.63
CA TRP A 46 -11.22 -13.07 6.30
C TRP A 46 -11.88 -14.03 5.30
N ASN A 47 -12.13 -15.28 5.69
CA ASN A 47 -12.84 -16.26 4.86
C ASN A 47 -14.28 -15.83 4.58
N HIS A 48 -14.95 -15.30 5.60
CA HIS A 48 -16.31 -14.78 5.49
C HIS A 48 -16.40 -13.58 4.53
N TRP A 49 -15.39 -12.70 4.55
CA TRP A 49 -15.26 -11.60 3.60
C TRP A 49 -14.98 -12.11 2.18
N HIS A 50 -14.04 -13.04 2.02
CA HIS A 50 -13.60 -13.56 0.72
C HIS A 50 -14.72 -14.30 -0.02
N ALA A 51 -15.50 -15.12 0.70
CA ALA A 51 -16.65 -15.85 0.15
C ALA A 51 -17.74 -14.96 -0.48
N ARG A 52 -17.75 -13.66 -0.15
CA ARG A 52 -18.71 -12.68 -0.70
C ARG A 52 -18.13 -11.80 -1.80
N GLN A 53 -16.89 -12.04 -2.21
CA GLN A 53 -16.32 -11.26 -3.29
C GLN A 53 -16.89 -11.72 -4.64
N PRO A 54 -17.13 -10.81 -5.59
CA PRO A 54 -17.62 -11.18 -6.92
C PRO A 54 -16.65 -12.09 -7.68
N THR A 55 -15.35 -12.05 -7.33
CA THR A 55 -14.33 -12.90 -7.94
C THR A 55 -13.42 -13.50 -6.87
N VAL A 56 -12.98 -14.74 -7.10
CA VAL A 56 -11.99 -15.44 -6.25
C VAL A 56 -10.65 -14.70 -6.20
N LYS A 57 -10.33 -13.95 -7.28
CA LYS A 57 -9.09 -13.19 -7.42
C LYS A 57 -9.10 -11.85 -6.66
N GLN A 58 -10.23 -11.44 -6.10
CA GLN A 58 -10.35 -10.17 -5.37
C GLN A 58 -9.41 -10.14 -4.16
N ARG A 59 -8.60 -9.09 -4.05
CA ARG A 59 -7.63 -8.89 -2.96
C ARG A 59 -8.08 -7.78 -2.05
N VAL A 60 -7.88 -7.98 -0.75
CA VAL A 60 -8.14 -6.98 0.31
C VAL A 60 -7.45 -5.65 0.02
N ILE A 61 -6.21 -5.74 -0.46
CA ILE A 61 -5.34 -4.62 -0.78
C ILE A 61 -4.83 -4.80 -2.21
N ASP A 62 -4.98 -3.75 -3.02
CA ASP A 62 -4.35 -3.67 -4.33
C ASP A 62 -3.29 -2.58 -4.36
N ILE A 63 -2.20 -2.83 -5.09
CA ILE A 63 -1.10 -1.88 -5.27
C ILE A 63 -1.18 -1.31 -6.68
N GLY A 64 -1.44 -0.02 -6.76
CA GLY A 64 -1.37 0.74 -7.99
C GLY A 64 0.07 1.09 -8.30
N ILE A 65 0.47 0.84 -9.54
CA ILE A 65 1.69 1.39 -10.10
C ILE A 65 1.29 2.74 -10.69
N GLN A 66 1.66 3.84 -10.03
CA GLN A 66 1.62 5.10 -10.74
C GLN A 66 2.70 5.04 -11.83
N PRO A 67 2.37 5.24 -13.12
CA PRO A 67 3.40 5.62 -14.06
C PRO A 67 4.00 6.92 -13.51
N LEU A 68 5.32 6.95 -13.31
CA LEU A 68 6.01 8.20 -13.03
C LEU A 68 5.50 9.21 -14.06
N PRO A 69 5.01 10.40 -13.66
CA PRO A 69 4.73 11.42 -14.65
C PRO A 69 6.05 11.65 -15.36
N CYS A 70 6.14 11.26 -16.63
CA CYS A 70 7.17 11.76 -17.53
C CYS A 70 6.94 13.27 -17.57
N THR A 71 7.58 14.01 -16.67
CA THR A 71 7.52 15.46 -16.65
C THR A 71 8.29 15.93 -17.87
N HIS A 72 7.57 16.07 -18.96
CA HIS A 72 8.01 16.76 -20.17
C HIS A 72 8.06 18.27 -19.89
N LYS A 73 8.82 18.71 -18.88
CA LYS A 73 9.11 20.13 -18.60
C LYS A 73 10.52 20.25 -18.00
N HIS A 74 11.44 20.67 -18.87
CA HIS A 74 12.71 21.33 -18.55
C HIS A 74 13.58 20.66 -17.46
N MET A 75 14.35 19.66 -17.88
CA MET A 75 15.43 19.09 -17.08
C MET A 75 16.64 20.04 -17.10
N HIS A 76 16.62 21.10 -16.27
CA HIS A 76 17.87 21.73 -15.88
C HIS A 76 18.57 20.76 -14.91
N ARG A 77 19.65 20.14 -15.38
CA ARG A 77 20.55 19.28 -14.60
C ARG A 77 20.93 20.01 -13.32
N ASN A 78 20.38 19.58 -12.19
CA ASN A 78 20.92 19.87 -10.88
C ASN A 78 21.41 18.54 -10.30
N SER A 79 22.73 18.36 -10.29
CA SER A 79 23.46 17.11 -10.04
C SER A 79 23.46 16.68 -8.56
N ASN A 80 22.43 17.03 -7.78
CA ASN A 80 22.49 16.85 -6.33
C ASN A 80 21.11 16.71 -5.64
N ARG A 81 20.20 15.90 -6.19
CA ARG A 81 18.98 15.52 -5.46
C ARG A 81 18.73 14.03 -5.58
N ASN A 82 18.80 13.36 -4.43
CA ASN A 82 18.24 12.03 -4.18
C ASN A 82 16.92 11.87 -4.94
N LEU A 83 16.89 10.92 -5.87
CA LEU A 83 15.68 10.56 -6.63
C LEU A 83 14.54 10.21 -5.65
N PRO A 84 13.30 10.62 -5.93
CA PRO A 84 12.22 10.51 -4.97
C PRO A 84 11.86 9.04 -4.73
N LEU A 85 11.73 8.75 -3.44
CA LEU A 85 11.16 7.58 -2.79
C LEU A 85 10.07 6.92 -3.64
N HIS A 86 10.09 5.58 -3.70
CA HIS A 86 9.10 4.77 -4.42
C HIS A 86 7.66 5.06 -3.94
N LEU A 87 7.02 6.06 -4.54
CA LEU A 87 5.62 6.37 -4.33
C LEU A 87 4.81 5.21 -4.91
N LYS A 88 4.16 4.45 -4.03
CA LYS A 88 3.21 3.40 -4.41
C LYS A 88 1.81 3.89 -4.10
N GLN A 89 0.85 3.47 -4.90
CA GLN A 89 -0.55 3.66 -4.58
C GLN A 89 -1.10 2.39 -3.96
N VAL A 90 -1.96 2.52 -2.97
CA VAL A 90 -2.66 1.39 -2.34
C VAL A 90 -4.16 1.65 -2.35
N SER A 91 -4.93 0.64 -2.69
CA SER A 91 -6.40 0.66 -2.65
C SER A 91 -6.91 -0.41 -1.71
N MET A 92 -7.83 -0.01 -0.83
CA MET A 92 -8.56 -0.92 0.06
C MET A 92 -9.84 -1.34 -0.64
N THR A 93 -10.00 -2.63 -0.92
CA THR A 93 -11.19 -3.13 -1.63
C THR A 93 -12.19 -3.82 -0.70
N GLY A 94 -11.84 -4.04 0.57
CA GLY A 94 -12.75 -4.57 1.57
C GLY A 94 -13.54 -3.48 2.30
N ARG A 95 -14.81 -3.74 2.63
CA ARG A 95 -15.48 -3.08 3.75
C ARG A 95 -15.14 -3.90 4.99
N PHE A 96 -14.44 -3.30 5.94
CA PHE A 96 -14.15 -3.88 7.24
C PHE A 96 -15.17 -3.30 8.22
N TYR A 97 -15.99 -4.17 8.81
CA TYR A 97 -16.89 -3.85 9.92
C TYR A 97 -16.32 -4.46 11.20
#